data_AF-A0A1S8CAS8-F1
#
_entry.id   AF-A0A1S8CAS8-F1
#
_cell.length_a   1.000
_cell.length_b   1.000
_cell.length_c   1.000
_cell.angle_alpha   90.00
_cell.angle_beta   90.00
_cell.angle_gamma   90.00
#
_symmetry.space_group_name_H-M   'P 1'
#
loop_
_entity.id
_entity.type
_entity.pdbx_description
1 polymer ?
#
loop_
_entity_poly.entity_id
_entity_poly.type
_entity_poly.pdbx_seq_one_letter_code
_entity_poly.pdbx_strand_id
1 'polypeptide(L)'
;MTATRPRAVDDPPACSCTTPRTAAAAAVPRDPVAAAFGCWVRTCLSAGWHPDPGGETVAVSATRGRVTSTELRARHPVPAYRAAAMDGIAVASGAGPREGPVELGAGSPS
;
A
#
# COMPACT_ATOMS: atom_id res chain seq x y z
N MET A 1 11.37 -45.91 33.44
CA MET A 1 11.56 -45.10 32.22
C MET A 1 11.29 -43.66 32.58
N THR A 2 12.35 -42.87 32.73
CA THR A 2 12.31 -41.51 33.29
C THR A 2 12.07 -40.52 32.17
N ALA A 3 10.92 -39.83 32.18
CA ALA A 3 10.59 -38.83 31.16
C ALA A 3 11.29 -37.50 31.47
N THR A 4 12.20 -37.10 30.58
CA THR A 4 12.90 -35.82 30.57
C THR A 4 11.91 -34.67 30.44
N ARG A 5 11.89 -33.77 31.44
CA ARG A 5 11.07 -32.56 31.47
C ARG A 5 11.59 -31.56 30.43
N PRO A 6 10.75 -30.90 29.61
CA PRO A 6 11.20 -29.88 28.67
C PRO A 6 11.80 -28.68 29.41
N ARG A 7 12.92 -28.17 28.88
CA ARG A 7 13.65 -27.00 29.39
C ARG A 7 12.70 -25.80 29.47
N ALA A 8 12.82 -25.05 30.57
CA ALA A 8 12.22 -23.73 30.72
C ALA A 8 12.62 -22.88 29.52
N VAL A 9 11.61 -22.32 28.84
CA VAL A 9 11.79 -21.30 27.83
C VAL A 9 12.42 -20.11 28.53
N ASP A 10 13.55 -19.63 28.00
CA ASP A 10 14.23 -18.42 28.43
C ASP A 10 13.22 -17.28 28.61
N ASP A 11 13.44 -16.46 29.65
CA ASP A 11 12.59 -15.31 29.98
C ASP A 11 12.26 -14.50 28.71
N PRO A 12 10.98 -14.14 28.49
CA PRO A 12 10.64 -13.30 27.35
C PRO A 12 11.43 -11.99 27.44
N PRO A 13 11.95 -11.45 26.31
CA PRO A 13 12.64 -10.17 26.34
C PRO A 13 11.72 -9.17 27.00
N ALA A 14 12.19 -8.57 28.09
CA ALA A 14 11.42 -7.65 28.90
C ALA A 14 10.78 -6.61 27.97
N CYS A 15 9.47 -6.74 27.83
CA CYS A 15 8.65 -5.77 27.15
C CYS A 15 8.90 -4.47 27.93
N SER A 16 9.55 -3.48 27.32
CA SER A 16 9.86 -2.21 27.98
C SER A 16 8.62 -1.38 28.35
N CYS A 17 7.42 -1.96 28.21
CA CYS A 17 6.18 -1.49 28.84
C CYS A 17 6.00 -1.97 30.29
N THR A 18 6.86 -2.86 30.82
CA THR A 18 6.89 -3.19 32.26
C THR A 18 7.64 -2.10 33.02
N THR A 19 6.91 -1.03 33.33
CA THR A 19 7.40 0.06 34.16
C THR A 19 7.77 -0.47 35.55
N PRO A 20 8.98 -0.22 36.09
CA PRO A 20 9.19 -0.37 37.52
C PRO A 20 8.31 0.65 38.25
N ARG A 21 7.51 0.13 39.16
CA ARG A 21 6.66 0.83 40.13
C ARG A 21 7.46 1.91 40.88
N THR A 22 7.36 3.14 40.40
CA THR A 22 7.31 4.39 41.18
C THR A 22 6.64 5.43 40.30
N ALA A 23 5.50 5.94 40.74
CA ALA A 23 4.72 6.96 40.07
C ALA A 23 5.47 8.31 40.08
N ALA A 24 6.45 8.46 39.20
CA ALA A 24 6.70 9.75 38.58
C ALA A 24 5.60 9.90 37.52
N ALA A 25 4.95 11.06 37.44
CA ALA A 25 3.91 11.35 36.45
C ALA A 25 4.47 11.12 35.05
N ALA A 26 4.33 9.90 34.53
CA ALA A 26 4.76 9.53 33.22
C ALA A 26 3.91 10.37 32.27
N ALA A 27 4.56 11.28 31.54
CA ALA A 27 3.88 12.08 30.54
C ALA A 27 3.07 11.14 29.64
N VAL A 28 1.75 11.28 29.68
CA VAL A 28 0.87 10.51 28.80
C VAL A 28 1.29 10.86 27.37
N PRO A 29 1.64 9.87 26.52
CA PRO A 29 1.98 10.14 25.14
C PRO A 29 0.86 10.94 24.48
N ARG A 30 1.24 11.89 23.62
CA ARG A 30 0.29 12.75 22.89
C ARG A 30 -0.78 11.95 22.14
N ASP A 31 -0.44 10.73 21.73
CA ASP A 31 -1.38 9.71 21.25
C ASP A 31 -1.09 8.37 21.96
N PRO A 32 -1.86 8.00 23.00
CA PRO A 32 -1.64 6.77 23.74
C PRO A 32 -1.95 5.52 22.91
N VAL A 33 -2.84 5.60 21.91
CA VAL A 33 -3.19 4.47 21.04
C VAL A 33 -2.06 4.17 20.08
N ALA A 34 -1.51 5.19 19.43
CA ALA A 34 -0.32 5.03 18.57
C ALA A 34 0.88 4.50 19.37
N ALA A 35 1.06 4.96 20.61
CA ALA A 35 2.12 4.47 21.49
C ALA A 35 1.94 2.98 21.84
N ALA A 36 0.71 2.57 22.19
CA ALA A 36 0.39 1.17 22.49
C ALA A 36 0.57 0.27 21.25
N PHE A 37 0.07 0.70 20.09
CA PHE A 37 0.23 -0.03 18.83
C PHE A 37 1.70 -0.18 18.44
N GLY A 38 2.49 0.90 18.53
CA GLY A 38 3.92 0.86 18.27
C GLY A 38 4.68 -0.06 19.24
N CYS A 39 4.27 -0.09 20.52
CA CYS A 39 4.83 -1.04 21.49
C CYS A 39 4.52 -2.49 21.08
N TRP A 40 3.27 -2.78 20.75
CA TRP A 40 2.84 -4.10 20.31
C TRP A 40 3.62 -4.58 19.08
N VAL A 41 3.75 -3.74 18.04
CA VAL A 41 4.54 -4.08 16.84
C VAL A 41 6.00 -4.40 17.19
N ARG A 42 6.64 -3.61 18.07
CA ARG A 42 8.02 -3.89 18.50
C ARG A 42 8.14 -5.21 19.24
N THR A 43 7.18 -5.53 20.11
CA THR A 43 7.13 -6.80 20.84
C THR A 43 6.98 -7.99 19.89
N CYS A 44 6.13 -7.87 18.87
CA CYS A 44 6.01 -8.89 17.83
C CYS A 44 7.34 -9.09 17.11
N LEU A 45 7.98 -8.01 16.64
CA LEU A 45 9.28 -8.07 15.98
C LEU A 45 10.37 -8.69 16.87
N SER A 46 10.43 -8.34 18.16
CA SER A 46 11.40 -8.91 19.10
C SER A 46 11.15 -10.39 19.39
N ALA A 47 9.90 -10.84 19.28
CA ALA A 47 9.53 -12.26 19.36
C ALA A 47 9.79 -13.01 18.03
N GLY A 48 10.44 -12.37 17.05
CA GLY A 48 10.76 -12.95 15.75
C GLY A 48 9.59 -12.96 14.77
N TRP A 49 8.48 -12.28 15.08
CA TRP A 49 7.39 -12.12 14.13
C TRP A 49 7.80 -11.11 13.08
N HIS A 50 8.11 -11.62 11.89
CA HIS A 50 8.29 -10.79 10.71
C HIS A 50 7.08 -10.97 9.80
N PRO A 51 6.67 -9.91 9.08
CA PRO A 51 5.74 -10.08 7.97
C PRO A 51 6.31 -11.16 7.05
N ASP A 52 5.53 -12.21 6.80
CA ASP A 52 5.94 -13.26 5.88
C ASP A 52 6.09 -12.64 4.48
N PRO A 53 7.32 -12.61 3.90
CA PRO A 53 7.51 -12.10 2.56
C PRO A 53 6.99 -13.07 1.49
N GLY A 54 6.52 -14.26 1.89
CA GLY A 54 5.91 -15.26 1.04
C GLY A 54 4.75 -14.69 0.23
N GLY A 55 4.89 -14.77 -1.09
CA GLY A 55 3.81 -14.49 -2.02
C GLY A 55 3.41 -15.77 -2.74
N GLU A 56 2.13 -15.93 -3.02
CA GLU A 56 1.64 -16.93 -3.96
C GLU A 56 1.03 -16.27 -5.19
N THR A 57 1.16 -16.94 -6.33
CA THR A 57 0.46 -16.52 -7.55
C THR A 57 -0.94 -17.10 -7.51
N VAL A 58 -1.95 -16.23 -7.47
CA VAL A 58 -3.36 -16.61 -7.50
C VAL A 58 -4.05 -16.02 -8.72
N ALA A 59 -5.10 -16.69 -9.18
CA ALA A 59 -5.97 -16.15 -10.21
C ALA A 59 -6.61 -14.84 -9.73
N VAL A 60 -6.82 -13.89 -10.66
CA VAL A 60 -7.37 -12.56 -10.35
C VAL A 60 -8.72 -12.66 -9.65
N SER A 61 -9.56 -13.62 -10.03
CA SER A 61 -10.87 -13.88 -9.41
C SER A 61 -10.79 -14.21 -7.91
N ALA A 62 -9.64 -14.70 -7.43
CA ALA A 62 -9.41 -15.09 -6.04
C ALA A 62 -8.59 -14.07 -5.24
N THR A 63 -8.31 -12.88 -5.79
CA THR A 63 -7.44 -11.87 -5.15
C THR A 63 -8.13 -11.02 -4.09
N ARG A 64 -9.47 -11.02 -4.03
CA ARG A 64 -10.23 -10.15 -3.11
C ARG A 64 -9.86 -10.42 -1.65
N GLY A 65 -9.45 -9.36 -0.93
CA GLY A 65 -9.05 -9.43 0.49
C GLY A 65 -7.59 -9.84 0.73
N ARG A 66 -6.80 -10.05 -0.33
CA ARG A 66 -5.37 -10.33 -0.24
C ARG A 66 -4.55 -9.05 -0.48
N VAL A 67 -3.31 -9.06 0.02
CA VAL A 67 -2.34 -7.97 -0.17
C VAL A 67 -1.34 -8.39 -1.25
N THR A 68 -1.00 -7.47 -2.14
CA THR A 68 0.04 -7.69 -3.15
C THR A 68 1.40 -7.84 -2.49
N SER A 69 2.09 -8.95 -2.74
CA SER A 69 3.45 -9.17 -2.25
C SER A 69 4.51 -8.35 -2.98
N THR A 70 4.20 -7.83 -4.16
CA THR A 70 5.11 -7.04 -5.01
C THR A 70 4.41 -5.84 -5.63
N GLU A 71 5.18 -4.84 -6.04
CA GLU A 71 4.68 -3.67 -6.77
C GLU A 71 4.12 -4.07 -8.14
N LEU A 72 2.91 -3.58 -8.47
CA LEU A 72 2.30 -3.81 -9.79
C LEU A 72 2.68 -2.68 -10.75
N ARG A 73 3.28 -3.05 -11.88
CA ARG A 73 3.66 -2.12 -12.96
C ARG A 73 2.87 -2.43 -14.22
N ALA A 74 2.27 -1.40 -14.81
CA ALA A 74 1.65 -1.52 -16.13
C ALA A 74 2.75 -1.79 -17.16
N ARG A 75 2.58 -2.85 -17.96
CA ARG A 75 3.50 -3.19 -19.05
C ARG A 75 3.30 -2.30 -20.28
N HIS A 76 2.12 -1.71 -20.41
CA HIS A 76 1.71 -0.92 -21.56
C HIS A 76 0.94 0.33 -21.10
N PRO A 77 1.06 1.45 -21.84
CA PRO A 77 0.20 2.60 -21.62
C PRO A 77 -1.27 2.25 -21.89
N VAL A 78 -2.16 2.87 -21.13
CA VAL A 78 -3.62 2.71 -21.28
C VAL A 78 -4.26 4.09 -21.35
N PRO A 79 -4.85 4.50 -22.49
CA PRO A 79 -4.89 3.75 -23.76
C PRO A 79 -3.52 3.63 -24.42
N ALA A 80 -3.35 2.61 -25.28
CA ALA A 80 -2.10 2.37 -26.01
C ALA A 80 -1.91 3.31 -27.22
N TYR A 81 -2.90 4.16 -27.49
CA TYR A 81 -2.95 5.07 -28.63
C TYR A 81 -3.68 6.36 -28.24
N ARG A 82 -3.62 7.37 -29.12
CA ARG A 82 -4.38 8.61 -28.94
C ARG A 82 -5.86 8.34 -29.22
N ALA A 83 -6.68 8.31 -28.18
CA ALA A 83 -8.12 8.13 -28.28
C ALA A 83 -8.84 9.48 -28.17
N ALA A 84 -9.83 9.70 -29.03
CA ALA A 84 -10.79 10.78 -28.84
C ALA A 84 -11.66 10.46 -27.61
N ALA A 85 -11.89 11.46 -26.76
CA ALA A 85 -12.76 11.30 -25.60
C ALA A 85 -14.25 11.37 -25.96
N MET A 86 -14.58 11.91 -27.14
CA MET A 86 -15.93 12.17 -27.61
C MET A 86 -16.03 11.91 -29.11
N ASP A 87 -17.25 11.71 -29.58
CA ASP A 87 -17.58 11.74 -30.99
C ASP A 87 -17.48 13.18 -31.51
N GLY A 88 -16.67 13.40 -32.54
CA GLY A 88 -16.43 14.73 -33.08
C GLY A 88 -15.34 14.74 -34.15
N ILE A 89 -14.96 15.94 -34.56
CA ILE A 89 -13.91 16.15 -35.56
C ILE A 89 -12.64 16.62 -34.84
N ALA A 90 -11.52 15.95 -35.08
CA ALA A 90 -10.23 16.36 -34.55
C ALA A 90 -9.81 17.70 -35.19
N VAL A 91 -9.54 18.71 -34.36
CA VAL A 91 -9.09 20.04 -34.79
C VAL A 91 -7.71 20.36 -34.22
N ALA A 92 -6.91 21.12 -34.97
CA ALA A 92 -5.59 21.56 -34.49
C ALA A 92 -5.73 22.58 -33.35
N SER A 93 -5.05 22.34 -32.24
CA SER A 93 -4.99 23.27 -31.10
C SER A 93 -4.19 24.52 -31.51
N GLY A 94 -4.91 25.59 -31.86
CA GLY A 94 -4.35 26.79 -32.49
C GLY A 94 -5.36 27.51 -33.38
N ALA A 95 -6.46 26.84 -33.74
CA ALA A 95 -7.69 27.51 -34.17
C ALA A 95 -8.34 28.19 -32.94
N GLY A 96 -7.75 29.30 -32.49
CA GLY A 96 -8.37 30.17 -31.48
C GLY A 96 -9.75 30.67 -31.95
N PRO A 97 -10.55 31.27 -31.06
CA PRO A 97 -11.80 31.89 -31.46
C PRO A 97 -11.49 32.96 -32.51
N ARG A 98 -11.83 32.67 -33.77
CA ARG A 98 -11.84 33.64 -34.85
C ARG A 98 -13.20 34.33 -34.83
N GLU A 99 -13.25 35.63 -35.08
CA GLU A 99 -14.50 36.34 -35.32
C GLU A 99 -15.11 35.80 -36.64
N GLY A 100 -15.90 34.73 -36.53
CA GLY A 100 -16.62 34.11 -37.65
C GLY A 100 -16.49 32.58 -37.72
N PRO A 101 -17.45 31.91 -38.40
CA PRO A 101 -17.41 30.46 -38.60
C PRO A 101 -16.17 30.05 -39.41
N VAL A 102 -15.47 28.99 -38.94
CA VAL A 102 -14.33 28.40 -39.64
C VAL A 102 -14.82 27.20 -40.42
N GLU A 103 -14.80 27.30 -41.74
CA GLU A 103 -15.02 26.17 -42.64
C GLU A 103 -13.85 25.19 -42.51
N LEU A 104 -14.13 23.98 -42.02
CA LEU A 104 -13.15 22.90 -42.00
C LEU A 104 -13.15 22.23 -43.37
N GLY A 105 -12.09 22.44 -44.17
CA GLY A 105 -11.92 21.75 -45.43
C GLY A 105 -11.87 20.23 -45.20
N ALA A 106 -12.65 19.47 -45.98
CA ALA A 106 -12.66 18.01 -45.93
C ALA A 106 -11.30 17.47 -46.39
N GLY A 107 -10.38 17.25 -45.45
CA GLY A 107 -9.12 16.56 -45.71
C GLY A 107 -9.41 15.15 -46.23
N SER A 108 -8.90 14.83 -47.41
CA SER A 108 -9.02 13.49 -47.99
C SER A 108 -8.27 12.47 -47.12
N PRO A 109 -8.88 11.32 -46.77
CA PRO A 109 -8.20 10.29 -46.01
C PRO A 109 -7.08 9.66 -46.85
N SER A 110 -5.90 9.51 -46.26
CA SER A 110 -4.75 8.75 -46.80
C SER A 110 -4.81 7.29 -46.42
#